data_AF-A0A354IGA0-F1
#
_entry.id   AF-A0A354IGA0-F1
#
_cell.length_a   1.000
_cell.length_b   1.000
_cell.length_c   1.000
_cell.angle_alpha   90.00
_cell.angle_beta   90.00
_cell.angle_gamma   90.00
#
_symmetry.space_group_name_H-M   'P 1'
#
loop_
_entity.id
_entity.type
_entity.pdbx_description
1 polymer ?
#
loop_
_entity_poly.entity_id
_entity_poly.type
_entity_poly.pdbx_seq_one_letter_code
_entity_poly.pdbx_strand_id
1 'polypeptide(L)'
;GKKMGKTEKGAVWLDPAKTSPYDFFQYWRNIDDADVIRVMKMLTFMTLDEIAEYETLEGAGLNRAKERLAYEITAMVHGKEEA
;
A
#
# COMPACT_ATOMS: atom_id res chain seq x y z
N GLY A 1 -18.99 0.71 -2.28
CA GLY A 1 -17.54 0.90 -2.07
C GLY A 1 -17.17 0.37 -0.70
N LYS A 2 -16.13 -0.47 -0.62
CA LYS A 2 -15.61 -0.96 0.67
C LYS A 2 -14.89 0.20 1.37
N LYS A 3 -15.13 0.42 2.66
CA LYS A 3 -14.50 1.52 3.41
C LYS A 3 -13.00 1.23 3.57
N MET A 4 -12.14 2.13 3.11
CA MET A 4 -10.69 2.05 3.26
C MET A 4 -10.32 1.89 4.75
N GLY A 5 -9.43 0.93 5.04
CA GLY A 5 -8.98 0.57 6.40
C GLY A 5 -9.81 -0.53 7.07
N LYS A 6 -10.77 -1.14 6.39
CA LYS A 6 -11.54 -2.29 6.89
C LYS A 6 -11.29 -3.55 6.06
N THR A 7 -10.87 -4.62 6.74
CA THR A 7 -10.80 -5.98 6.22
C THR A 7 -11.95 -6.82 6.77
N GLU A 8 -12.11 -8.05 6.26
CA GLU A 8 -13.06 -9.02 6.82
C GLU A 8 -12.69 -9.41 8.27
N LYS A 9 -11.41 -9.30 8.63
CA LYS A 9 -10.88 -9.56 9.99
C LYS A 9 -10.98 -8.34 10.92
N GLY A 10 -11.46 -7.19 10.44
CA GLY A 10 -11.59 -5.96 11.22
C GLY A 10 -10.73 -4.80 10.72
N ALA A 11 -10.34 -3.90 11.63
CA ALA A 11 -9.52 -2.74 11.29
C ALA A 11 -8.05 -3.13 11.03
N VAL A 12 -7.40 -2.39 10.13
CA VAL A 12 -5.94 -2.46 9.92
C VAL A 12 -5.29 -1.51 10.91
N TRP A 13 -4.50 -2.05 11.84
CA TRP A 13 -3.84 -1.28 12.88
C TRP A 13 -2.38 -1.00 12.52
N LEU A 14 -1.84 0.11 13.01
CA LEU A 14 -0.40 0.42 12.90
C LEU A 14 0.44 -0.31 13.96
N ASP A 15 -0.21 -0.83 15.00
CA ASP A 15 0.45 -1.58 16.05
C ASP A 15 0.74 -3.02 15.56
N PRO A 16 2.03 -3.44 15.47
CA PRO A 16 2.40 -4.76 14.94
C PRO A 16 1.84 -5.92 15.76
N ALA A 17 1.48 -5.71 17.04
CA ALA A 17 0.84 -6.73 17.87
C ALA A 17 -0.64 -6.95 17.51
N LYS A 18 -1.27 -6.00 16.80
CA LYS A 18 -2.68 -6.06 16.37
C LYS A 18 -2.83 -6.37 14.89
N THR A 19 -1.88 -5.94 14.07
CA THR A 19 -1.79 -6.29 12.65
C THR A 19 -0.32 -6.49 12.35
N SER A 20 0.07 -7.73 12.05
CA SER A 20 1.46 -8.04 11.76
C SER A 20 1.97 -7.20 10.57
N PRO A 21 3.27 -6.86 10.49
CA PRO A 21 3.83 -6.17 9.33
C PRO A 21 3.51 -6.87 8.00
N TYR A 22 3.53 -8.20 8.00
CA TYR A 22 3.10 -9.01 6.85
C TYR A 22 1.62 -8.75 6.48
N ASP A 23 0.69 -8.85 7.43
CA ASP A 23 -0.74 -8.61 7.15
C ASP A 23 -1.00 -7.15 6.73
N PHE A 24 -0.25 -6.21 7.30
CA PHE A 24 -0.30 -4.80 6.95
C PHE A 24 0.17 -4.57 5.51
N PHE A 25 1.31 -5.16 5.12
CA PHE A 25 1.80 -5.16 3.75
C PHE A 25 0.77 -5.78 2.80
N GLN A 26 0.23 -6.96 3.15
CA GLN A 26 -0.76 -7.66 2.34
C GLN A 26 -2.04 -6.84 2.18
N TYR A 27 -2.46 -6.07 3.18
CA TYR A 27 -3.59 -5.17 3.05
C TYR A 27 -3.35 -4.14 1.93
N TRP A 28 -2.21 -3.45 1.95
CA TRP A 28 -1.86 -2.46 0.90
C TRP A 28 -1.65 -3.11 -0.46
N ARG A 29 -1.07 -4.32 -0.50
CA ARG A 29 -0.85 -5.06 -1.74
C ARG A 29 -2.14 -5.47 -2.44
N ASN A 30 -3.25 -5.53 -1.70
CA ASN A 30 -4.55 -6.02 -2.15
C ASN A 30 -5.63 -4.93 -2.22
N ILE A 31 -5.27 -3.65 -2.12
CA ILE A 31 -6.25 -2.56 -2.39
C ILE A 31 -6.65 -2.56 -3.87
N ASP A 32 -7.77 -1.90 -4.17
CA ASP A 32 -8.30 -1.80 -5.53
C ASP A 32 -7.31 -1.11 -6.47
N ASP A 33 -7.20 -1.63 -7.69
CA ASP A 33 -6.31 -1.13 -8.75
C ASP A 33 -6.47 0.38 -8.97
N ALA A 34 -7.72 0.83 -8.99
CA ALA A 34 -8.09 2.23 -9.21
C ALA A 34 -7.64 3.17 -8.08
N ASP A 35 -7.34 2.64 -6.90
CA ASP A 35 -6.92 3.43 -5.73
C ASP A 35 -5.40 3.52 -5.57
N VAL A 36 -4.61 2.65 -6.21
CA VAL A 36 -3.16 2.54 -5.97
C VAL A 36 -2.44 3.87 -6.12
N ILE A 37 -2.57 4.52 -7.28
CA ILE A 37 -1.91 5.80 -7.57
C ILE A 37 -2.40 6.91 -6.63
N ARG A 38 -3.70 6.95 -6.35
CA ARG A 38 -4.29 7.94 -5.45
C ARG A 38 -3.74 7.78 -4.04
N VAL A 39 -3.59 6.54 -3.57
CA VAL A 39 -3.06 6.23 -2.24
C VAL A 39 -1.56 6.49 -2.17
N MET A 40 -0.78 6.21 -3.22
CA MET A 40 0.63 6.63 -3.31
C MET A 40 0.75 8.14 -3.06
N LYS A 41 -0.02 8.96 -3.79
CA LYS A 41 0.02 10.42 -3.64
C LYS A 41 -0.42 10.93 -2.26
N MET A 42 -1.22 10.15 -1.54
CA MET A 42 -1.79 10.56 -0.24
C MET A 42 -0.97 10.10 0.96
N LEU A 43 -0.40 8.89 0.92
CA LEU A 43 0.11 8.18 2.09
C LEU A 43 1.60 7.82 2.00
N THR A 44 2.29 8.18 0.93
CA THR A 44 3.74 8.00 0.82
C THR A 44 4.44 9.35 0.67
N PHE A 45 5.76 9.34 0.86
CA PHE A 45 6.63 10.49 0.60
C PHE A 45 7.26 10.45 -0.79
N MET A 46 6.75 9.60 -1.70
CA MET A 46 7.24 9.55 -3.08
C MET A 46 6.93 10.86 -3.79
N THR A 47 7.85 11.28 -4.65
CA THR A 47 7.66 12.46 -5.50
C THR A 47 6.61 12.17 -6.58
N LEU A 48 5.98 13.23 -7.09
CA LEU A 48 5.02 13.08 -8.19
C LEU A 48 5.67 12.52 -9.46
N ASP A 49 6.95 12.82 -9.69
CA ASP A 49 7.71 12.29 -10.83
C ASP A 49 7.93 10.77 -10.71
N GLU A 50 8.30 10.28 -9.52
CA GLU A 50 8.39 8.83 -9.27
C GLU A 50 7.03 8.15 -9.42
N ILE A 51 5.95 8.78 -8.96
CA ILE A 51 4.59 8.23 -9.07
C ILE A 51 4.14 8.19 -10.54
N ALA A 52 4.52 9.17 -11.36
CA ALA A 52 4.15 9.24 -12.78
C ALA A 52 4.63 8.02 -13.57
N GLU A 53 5.76 7.39 -13.19
CA GLU A 53 6.22 6.15 -13.81
C GLU A 53 5.20 5.01 -13.62
N TYR A 54 4.56 4.94 -12.45
CA TYR A 54 3.57 3.91 -12.13
C TYR A 54 2.20 4.19 -12.77
N GLU A 55 1.87 5.46 -13.06
CA GLU A 55 0.61 5.83 -13.73
C GLU A 55 0.51 5.25 -15.14
N THR A 56 1.64 4.97 -15.79
CA THR A 56 1.69 4.38 -17.13
C THR A 56 1.48 2.87 -17.14
N LEU A 57 1.45 2.23 -15.96
CA LEU A 57 1.36 0.78 -15.84
C LEU A 57 -0.09 0.30 -15.83
N GLU A 58 -0.38 -0.68 -16.67
CA GLU A 58 -1.70 -1.30 -16.77
C GLU A 58 -1.62 -2.83 -16.69
N GLY A 59 -2.77 -3.47 -16.44
CA GLY A 59 -2.89 -4.92 -16.36
C GLY A 59 -1.89 -5.54 -15.39
N ALA A 60 -1.09 -6.50 -15.86
CA ALA A 60 -0.09 -7.16 -15.02
C ALA A 60 1.00 -6.21 -14.50
N GLY A 61 1.26 -5.09 -15.18
CA GLY A 61 2.24 -4.08 -14.76
C GLY A 61 1.87 -3.38 -13.46
N LEU A 62 0.56 -3.24 -13.18
CA LEU A 62 0.05 -2.58 -11.97
C LEU A 62 0.48 -3.30 -10.68
N ASN A 63 0.81 -4.60 -10.76
CA ASN A 63 1.35 -5.35 -9.63
C ASN A 63 2.63 -4.71 -9.05
N ARG A 64 3.47 -4.11 -9.91
CA ARG A 64 4.66 -3.38 -9.45
C ARG A 64 4.30 -2.13 -8.66
N ALA A 65 3.28 -1.40 -9.09
CA ALA A 65 2.78 -0.24 -8.35
C ALA A 65 2.24 -0.67 -6.98
N LYS A 66 1.44 -1.74 -6.93
CA LYS A 66 0.90 -2.27 -5.67
C LYS A 66 1.98 -2.72 -4.69
N GLU A 67 3.00 -3.40 -5.18
CA GLU A 67 4.14 -3.83 -4.38
C GLU A 67 4.94 -2.63 -3.85
N ARG A 68 5.22 -1.65 -4.72
CA ARG A 68 5.90 -0.41 -4.30
C ARG A 68 5.13 0.33 -3.22
N LEU A 69 3.82 0.48 -3.39
CA LEU A 69 2.94 1.13 -2.41
C LEU A 69 2.98 0.40 -1.06
N ALA A 70 2.81 -0.92 -1.08
CA ALA A 70 2.81 -1.73 0.12
C ALA A 70 4.15 -1.63 0.87
N TYR A 71 5.26 -1.67 0.12
CA TYR A 71 6.59 -1.49 0.70
C TYR A 71 6.75 -0.13 1.35
N GLU A 72 6.46 0.98 0.65
CA GLU A 72 6.69 2.33 1.18
C GLU A 72 5.87 2.60 2.46
N ILE A 73 4.61 2.19 2.49
CA ILE A 73 3.78 2.39 3.68
C ILE A 73 4.23 1.47 4.83
N THR A 74 4.56 0.20 4.54
CA THR A 74 5.04 -0.74 5.57
C THR A 74 6.38 -0.28 6.13
N ALA A 75 7.31 0.17 5.28
CA ALA A 75 8.62 0.66 5.69
C ALA A 75 8.51 1.92 6.55
N MET A 76 7.56 2.81 6.25
CA MET A 76 7.30 4.01 7.04
C MET A 76 6.74 3.70 8.43
N VAL A 77 5.89 2.68 8.57
CA VAL A 77 5.19 2.37 9.82
C VAL A 77 5.95 1.36 10.69
N HIS A 78 6.52 0.33 10.08
CA HIS A 78 7.13 -0.82 10.75
C HIS A 78 8.65 -0.92 10.55
N GLY A 79 9.24 -0.04 9.73
CA GLY A 79 10.66 -0.06 9.42
C GLY A 79 10.99 -0.90 8.18
N LYS A 80 12.16 -0.63 7.59
CA LYS A 80 12.57 -1.24 6.31
C LYS A 80 12.89 -2.73 6.38
N GLU A 81 13.29 -3.23 7.55
CA GLU A 81 13.62 -4.65 7.73
C GLU A 81 12.37 -5.53 7.73
N GLU A 82 11.23 -4.97 8.12
CA GLU A 82 9.93 -5.67 8.23
C GLU A 82 9.06 -5.51 6.98
N ALA A 83 9.47 -4.68 6.02
CA ALA A 83 8.71 -4.28 4.83
C ALA A 83 9.08 -5.10 3.59
#